data_AF-A0A4S8MQH4-F1
#
_entry.id   AF-A0A4S8MQH4-F1
#
_cell.length_a   1.000
_cell.length_b   1.000
_cell.length_c   1.000
_cell.angle_alpha   90.00
_cell.angle_beta   90.00
_cell.angle_gamma   90.00
#
_symmetry.space_group_name_H-M   'P 1'
#
loop_
_entity.id
_entity.type
_entity.pdbx_description
1 polymer ?
#
loop_
_entity_poly.entity_id
_entity_poly.type
_entity_poly.pdbx_seq_one_letter_code
_entity_poly.pdbx_strand_id
1 'polypeptide(L)'
;MADSQDLIKVGLAAAQYPASHVARLLQSEREAGIINHHDSTLTVAFISSVQSMRYYMPVSGATFGVLALVAIRGRGFSFPQRIFAITSAVTVGHLLPATTASLKFRSYANSLDDPQGVVQALKHVNEKARLPMGDESDFSVDSQFAEIPAASSPSSDTSSQVQPRTQGSTTAEIQKSPSKWDEIRALNSNKAPVSSWDALRQKHERAQIPASTGTPPPPQPDRDVDRAQAQAEFDAMVEKERNMK
;
A
#
# COMPACT_ATOMS: atom_id res chain seq x y z
N MET A 1 22.62 13.94 7.41
CA MET A 1 21.31 14.57 7.68
C MET A 1 20.34 14.04 6.66
N ALA A 2 19.26 13.38 7.07
CA ALA A 2 18.17 13.08 6.13
C ALA A 2 17.67 14.40 5.54
N ASP A 3 17.40 14.40 4.23
CA ASP A 3 16.83 15.57 3.59
C ASP A 3 15.43 15.79 4.18
N SER A 4 15.22 16.94 4.82
CA SER A 4 13.91 17.34 5.34
C SER A 4 12.80 17.20 4.29
N GLN A 5 13.14 17.34 3.00
CA GLN A 5 12.24 17.15 1.88
C GLN A 5 11.71 15.71 1.76
N ASP A 6 12.53 14.71 2.07
CA ASP A 6 12.12 13.31 2.00
C ASP A 6 11.12 12.99 3.10
N LEU A 7 11.34 13.48 4.32
CA LEU A 7 10.40 13.32 5.42
C LEU A 7 9.05 14.00 5.10
N ILE A 8 9.06 15.17 4.44
CA ILE A 8 7.84 15.85 3.98
C ILE A 8 7.11 14.97 2.95
N LYS A 9 7.81 14.53 1.91
CA LYS A 9 7.20 13.75 0.81
C LYS A 9 6.59 12.44 1.33
N VAL A 10 7.35 11.69 2.13
CA VAL A 10 6.92 10.40 2.64
C VAL A 10 5.82 10.58 3.70
N GLY A 11 5.93 11.59 4.59
CA GLY A 11 4.87 11.91 5.55
C GLY A 11 3.56 12.33 4.89
N LEU A 12 3.62 13.12 3.81
CA LEU A 12 2.44 13.54 3.05
C LEU A 12 1.79 12.38 2.28
N ALA A 13 2.60 11.44 1.77
CA ALA A 13 2.14 10.21 1.16
C ALA A 13 1.43 9.31 2.19
N ALA A 14 2.03 9.11 3.36
CA ALA A 14 1.43 8.35 4.46
C ALA A 14 0.10 8.96 4.94
N ALA A 15 -0.02 10.30 4.94
CA ALA A 15 -1.26 10.99 5.31
C ALA A 15 -2.45 10.73 4.36
N GLN A 16 -2.25 10.06 3.21
CA GLN A 16 -3.33 9.58 2.35
C GLN A 16 -4.11 8.41 2.97
N TYR A 17 -3.49 7.65 3.88
CA TYR A 17 -4.07 6.46 4.51
C TYR A 17 -4.59 6.79 5.91
N PRO A 18 -5.72 6.20 6.37
CA PRO A 18 -6.26 6.44 7.71
C PRO A 18 -5.21 6.29 8.83
N ALA A 19 -5.19 7.20 9.81
CA ALA A 19 -4.18 7.18 10.88
C ALA A 19 -4.14 5.83 11.63
N SER A 20 -5.28 5.15 11.81
CA SER A 20 -5.35 3.82 12.43
C SER A 20 -4.66 2.73 11.58
N HIS A 21 -4.75 2.82 10.26
CA HIS A 21 -4.05 1.90 9.35
C HIS A 21 -2.54 2.15 9.38
N VAL A 22 -2.12 3.41 9.33
CA VAL A 22 -0.69 3.75 9.46
C VAL A 22 -0.14 3.34 10.82
N ALA A 23 -0.91 3.49 11.90
CA ALA A 23 -0.52 3.04 13.23
C ALA A 23 -0.28 1.53 13.28
N ARG A 24 -1.14 0.71 12.65
CA ARG A 24 -0.94 -0.74 12.53
C ARG A 24 0.33 -1.09 11.75
N LEU A 25 0.60 -0.40 10.64
CA LEU A 25 1.80 -0.66 9.85
C LEU A 25 3.08 -0.22 10.59
N LEU A 26 3.07 0.95 11.22
CA LEU A 26 4.20 1.42 12.06
C LEU A 26 4.44 0.53 13.28
N GLN A 27 3.39 -0.08 13.83
CA GLN A 27 3.52 -1.06 14.90
C GLN A 27 4.39 -2.25 14.45
N SER A 28 4.18 -2.75 13.23
CA SER A 28 5.03 -3.83 12.67
C SER A 28 6.49 -3.41 12.49
N GLU A 29 6.75 -2.16 12.07
CA GLU A 29 8.12 -1.62 11.92
C GLU A 29 8.79 -1.41 13.28
N ARG A 30 8.01 -1.10 14.32
CA ARG A 30 8.49 -0.98 15.70
C ARG A 30 8.92 -2.34 16.25
N GLU A 31 8.14 -3.39 16.00
CA GLU A 31 8.48 -4.76 16.40
C GLU A 31 9.73 -5.28 15.67
N ALA A 32 9.95 -4.83 14.44
CA ALA A 32 11.19 -5.08 13.70
C ALA A 32 12.40 -4.28 14.22
N GLY A 33 12.20 -3.36 15.18
CA GLY A 33 13.26 -2.51 15.72
C GLY A 33 13.75 -1.41 14.77
N ILE A 34 12.99 -1.11 13.71
CA ILE A 34 13.35 -0.08 12.71
C ILE A 34 13.05 1.33 13.24
N ILE A 35 11.98 1.46 14.03
CA ILE A 35 11.55 2.73 14.62
C ILE A 35 11.37 2.60 16.14
N ASN A 36 11.80 3.62 16.89
CA ASN A 36 11.60 3.69 18.32
C ASN A 36 10.10 3.86 18.66
N HIS A 37 9.71 3.44 19.86
CA HIS A 37 8.34 3.62 20.37
C HIS A 37 7.93 5.11 20.40
N HIS A 38 8.82 5.99 20.87
CA HIS A 38 8.56 7.43 20.93
C HIS A 38 8.21 8.01 19.55
N ASP A 39 9.09 7.81 18.57
CA ASP A 39 8.92 8.32 17.21
C ASP A 39 7.67 7.73 16.53
N SER A 40 7.34 6.46 16.78
CA SER A 40 6.12 5.84 16.24
C SER A 40 4.86 6.56 16.74
N THR A 41 4.81 6.90 18.04
CA THR A 41 3.66 7.60 18.63
C THR A 41 3.53 9.03 18.11
N LEU A 42 4.65 9.76 17.99
CA LEU A 42 4.69 11.10 17.41
C LEU A 42 4.25 11.08 15.94
N THR A 43 4.70 10.08 15.18
CA THR A 43 4.34 9.93 13.76
C THR A 43 2.83 9.74 13.60
N VAL A 44 2.22 8.86 14.40
CA VAL A 44 0.77 8.62 14.36
C VAL A 44 -0.02 9.89 14.75
N ALA A 45 0.41 10.59 15.81
CA ALA A 45 -0.21 11.84 16.24
C ALA A 45 -0.11 12.94 15.16
N PHE A 46 1.07 13.05 14.52
CA PHE A 46 1.28 13.99 13.42
C PHE A 46 0.37 13.68 12.22
N ILE A 47 0.31 12.42 11.78
CA ILE A 47 -0.54 11.99 10.66
C ILE A 47 -2.01 12.29 10.95
N SER A 48 -2.49 11.97 12.15
CA SER A 48 -3.86 12.31 12.58
C SER A 48 -4.12 13.82 12.52
N SER A 49 -3.16 14.63 13.01
CA SER A 49 -3.27 16.09 12.93
C SER A 49 -3.32 16.60 11.47
N VAL A 50 -2.54 16.02 10.56
CA VAL A 50 -2.54 16.42 9.14
C VAL A 50 -3.84 16.02 8.45
N GLN A 51 -4.39 14.85 8.77
CA GLN A 51 -5.68 14.41 8.25
C GLN A 51 -6.82 15.32 8.68
N SER A 52 -6.83 15.70 9.96
CA SER A 52 -7.79 16.68 10.48
C SER A 52 -7.70 18.00 9.71
N MET A 53 -6.49 18.51 9.42
CA MET A 53 -6.32 19.74 8.63
C MET A 53 -6.89 19.65 7.21
N ARG A 54 -6.77 18.49 6.54
CA ARG A 54 -7.33 18.31 5.19
C ARG A 54 -8.85 18.53 5.18
N TYR A 55 -9.54 18.07 6.22
CA TYR A 55 -10.98 18.30 6.36
C TYR A 55 -11.33 19.78 6.59
N TYR A 56 -10.51 20.51 7.35
CA TYR A 56 -10.73 21.94 7.60
C TYR A 56 -10.36 22.84 6.42
N MET A 57 -9.61 22.36 5.43
CA MET A 57 -9.15 23.18 4.30
C MET A 57 -10.30 23.73 3.42
N PRO A 58 -11.30 22.94 2.96
CA PRO A 58 -12.45 23.49 2.24
C PRO A 58 -13.34 24.38 3.13
N VAL A 59 -13.50 23.98 4.40
CA VAL A 59 -14.35 24.71 5.36
C VAL A 59 -13.78 26.11 5.63
N SER A 60 -12.48 26.22 5.87
CA SER A 60 -11.79 27.50 6.07
C SER A 60 -11.93 28.41 4.86
N GLY A 61 -11.66 27.92 3.64
CA GLY A 61 -11.87 28.69 2.40
C GLY A 61 -13.29 29.25 2.28
N ALA A 62 -14.30 28.42 2.51
CA ALA A 62 -15.70 28.84 2.48
C ALA A 62 -16.03 29.89 3.56
N THR A 63 -15.56 29.69 4.80
CA THR A 63 -15.80 30.64 5.90
C THR A 63 -15.22 32.03 5.60
N PHE A 64 -14.00 32.10 5.06
CA PHE A 64 -13.40 33.39 4.67
C PHE A 64 -14.13 34.05 3.50
N GLY A 65 -14.61 33.27 2.53
CA GLY A 65 -15.44 33.79 1.44
C GLY A 65 -16.76 34.39 1.92
N VAL A 66 -17.44 33.72 2.85
CA VAL A 66 -18.67 34.23 3.48
C VAL A 66 -18.39 35.49 4.31
N LEU A 67 -17.33 35.50 5.10
CA LEU A 67 -16.92 36.68 5.87
C LEU A 67 -16.62 37.88 4.96
N ALA A 68 -15.92 37.66 3.84
CA ALA A 68 -15.67 38.70 2.85
C ALA A 68 -16.97 39.22 2.23
N LEU A 69 -17.90 38.33 1.84
CA LEU A 69 -19.21 38.70 1.31
C LEU A 69 -20.01 39.57 2.29
N VAL A 70 -20.01 39.22 3.58
CA VAL A 70 -20.67 40.00 4.64
C VAL A 70 -19.98 41.35 4.82
N ALA A 71 -18.65 41.39 4.87
CA ALA A 71 -17.87 42.61 5.10
C ALA A 71 -17.98 43.65 3.96
N ILE A 72 -18.23 43.20 2.73
CA ILE A 72 -18.43 44.07 1.56
C ILE A 72 -19.90 44.36 1.28
N ARG A 73 -20.84 43.70 1.97
CA ARG A 73 -22.27 43.95 1.79
C ARG A 73 -22.60 45.40 2.15
N GLY A 74 -23.26 46.12 1.24
CA GLY A 74 -23.61 47.53 1.44
C GLY A 74 -22.48 48.52 1.18
N ARG A 75 -21.26 48.06 0.91
CA ARG A 75 -20.20 48.92 0.36
C ARG A 75 -20.44 49.09 -1.13
N GLY A 76 -20.30 50.30 -1.65
CA GLY A 76 -20.52 50.67 -3.06
C GLY A 76 -19.53 50.05 -4.07
N PHE A 77 -19.04 48.84 -3.81
CA PHE A 77 -18.10 48.13 -4.66
C PHE A 77 -18.80 47.69 -5.93
N SER A 78 -18.11 47.86 -7.06
CA SER A 78 -18.56 47.33 -8.35
C SER A 78 -18.55 45.80 -8.33
N PHE A 79 -19.35 45.18 -9.21
CA PHE A 79 -19.39 43.72 -9.34
C PHE A 79 -18.00 43.06 -9.45
N PRO A 80 -17.09 43.49 -10.36
CA PRO A 80 -15.77 42.87 -10.46
C PRO A 80 -14.92 43.02 -9.19
N GLN A 81 -15.03 44.15 -8.48
CA GLN A 81 -14.33 44.35 -7.21
C GLN A 81 -14.82 43.37 -6.13
N ARG A 82 -16.12 43.07 -6.09
CA ARG A 82 -16.68 42.10 -5.15
C ARG A 82 -16.19 40.69 -5.43
N ILE A 83 -16.18 40.28 -6.70
CA ILE A 83 -15.66 38.97 -7.11
C ILE A 83 -14.19 38.84 -6.72
N PHE A 84 -13.37 39.84 -7.04
CA PHE A 84 -11.96 39.85 -6.65
C PHE A 84 -11.75 39.75 -5.12
N ALA A 85 -12.52 40.51 -4.34
CA ALA A 85 -12.45 40.47 -2.88
C ALA A 85 -12.84 39.10 -2.30
N ILE A 86 -13.90 38.48 -2.81
CA ILE A 86 -14.35 37.17 -2.36
C ILE A 86 -13.32 36.09 -2.76
N THR A 87 -12.88 36.08 -4.03
CA THR A 87 -11.91 35.09 -4.50
C THR A 87 -10.59 35.19 -3.74
N SER A 88 -10.05 36.40 -3.53
CA SER A 88 -8.83 36.59 -2.74
C SER A 88 -8.99 36.11 -1.30
N ALA A 89 -10.14 36.38 -0.65
CA ALA A 89 -10.42 35.89 0.69
C ALA A 89 -10.50 34.36 0.75
N VAL A 90 -11.15 33.71 -0.23
CA VAL A 90 -11.18 32.25 -0.34
C VAL A 90 -9.76 31.69 -0.52
N THR A 91 -8.95 32.28 -1.39
CA THR A 91 -7.55 31.88 -1.59
C THR A 91 -6.73 32.01 -0.30
N VAL A 92 -6.85 33.12 0.42
CA VAL A 92 -6.18 33.31 1.72
C VAL A 92 -6.65 32.26 2.74
N GLY A 93 -7.95 31.97 2.78
CA GLY A 93 -8.51 30.91 3.63
C GLY A 93 -7.92 29.54 3.35
N HIS A 94 -7.62 29.21 2.08
CA HIS A 94 -6.93 27.98 1.71
C HIS A 94 -5.44 27.96 2.05
N LEU A 95 -4.76 29.10 2.04
CA LEU A 95 -3.31 29.18 2.32
C LEU A 95 -2.98 29.05 3.81
N LEU A 96 -3.86 29.54 4.70
CA LEU A 96 -3.61 29.50 6.14
C LEU A 96 -3.36 28.08 6.68
N PRO A 97 -4.20 27.06 6.41
CA PRO A 97 -3.94 25.68 6.83
C PRO A 97 -2.58 25.16 6.37
N ALA A 98 -2.16 25.45 5.13
CA ALA A 98 -0.88 25.01 4.60
C ALA A 98 0.31 25.55 5.40
N THR A 99 0.27 26.83 5.79
CA THR A 99 1.32 27.42 6.64
C THR A 99 1.38 26.77 8.02
N THR A 100 0.22 26.51 8.64
CA THR A 100 0.18 25.83 9.94
C THR A 100 0.67 24.38 9.86
N ALA A 101 0.39 23.69 8.76
CA ALA A 101 0.90 22.34 8.50
C ALA A 101 2.43 22.34 8.40
N SER A 102 3.03 23.32 7.71
CA SER A 102 4.49 23.46 7.62
C SER A 102 5.14 23.71 8.98
N LEU A 103 4.53 24.55 9.82
CA LEU A 103 5.05 24.80 11.18
C LEU A 103 4.94 23.57 12.07
N LYS A 104 3.81 22.86 12.04
CA LYS A 104 3.65 21.60 12.77
C LYS A 104 4.61 20.53 12.28
N PHE A 105 4.87 20.45 10.98
CA PHE A 105 5.85 19.54 10.43
C PHE A 105 7.26 19.84 10.94
N ARG A 106 7.67 21.12 10.98
CA ARG A 106 8.97 21.52 11.55
C ARG A 106 9.07 21.12 13.03
N SER A 107 8.02 21.39 13.81
CA SER A 107 7.97 20.99 15.21
C SER A 107 8.08 19.46 15.38
N TYR A 108 7.37 18.70 14.55
CA TYR A 108 7.42 17.25 14.52
C TYR A 108 8.81 16.73 14.16
N ALA A 109 9.42 17.25 13.08
CA ALA A 109 10.75 16.83 12.65
C ALA A 109 11.82 17.11 13.72
N ASN A 110 11.69 18.21 14.46
CA ASN A 110 12.59 18.57 15.55
C ASN A 110 12.35 17.77 16.84
N SER A 111 11.21 17.09 16.98
CA SER A 111 10.88 16.27 18.15
C SER A 111 11.22 14.78 17.96
N LEU A 112 11.66 14.37 16.76
CA LEU A 112 12.03 12.98 16.49
C LEU A 112 13.42 12.68 17.05
N ASP A 113 13.56 11.54 17.72
CA ASP A 113 14.85 11.03 18.21
C ASP A 113 15.67 10.46 17.04
N ASP A 114 15.03 9.65 16.18
CA ASP A 114 15.62 9.10 14.96
C ASP A 114 14.79 9.44 13.71
N PRO A 115 15.04 10.60 13.08
CA PRO A 115 14.34 10.97 11.86
C PRO A 115 14.66 10.04 10.67
N GLN A 116 15.79 9.32 10.69
CA GLN A 116 16.15 8.39 9.60
C GLN A 116 15.33 7.10 9.68
N GLY A 117 15.21 6.52 10.88
CA GLY A 117 14.36 5.35 11.13
C GLY A 117 12.91 5.60 10.74
N VAL A 118 12.38 6.79 11.05
CA VAL A 118 11.02 7.21 10.66
C VAL A 118 10.84 7.26 9.14
N VAL A 119 11.79 7.85 8.40
CA VAL A 119 11.70 7.89 6.93
C VAL A 119 11.72 6.49 6.33
N GLN A 120 12.58 5.61 6.85
CA GLN A 120 12.65 4.23 6.38
C GLN A 120 11.37 3.45 6.68
N ALA A 121 10.88 3.52 7.92
CA ALA A 121 9.62 2.91 8.33
C ALA A 121 8.45 3.41 7.47
N LEU A 122 8.35 4.72 7.22
CA LEU A 122 7.27 5.27 6.39
C LEU A 122 7.39 4.89 4.91
N LYS A 123 8.60 4.64 4.38
CA LYS A 123 8.77 4.06 3.04
C LYS A 123 8.23 2.64 2.98
N HIS A 124 8.58 1.80 3.96
CA HIS A 124 8.04 0.43 4.07
C HIS A 124 6.51 0.44 4.24
N VAL A 125 5.97 1.35 5.06
CA VAL A 125 4.53 1.56 5.22
C VAL A 125 3.88 1.93 3.89
N ASN A 126 4.45 2.86 3.12
CA ASN A 126 3.92 3.27 1.82
C ASN A 126 4.02 2.14 0.77
N GLU A 127 5.08 1.34 0.81
CA GLU A 127 5.21 0.15 -0.04
C GLU A 127 4.16 -0.91 0.34
N LYS A 128 4.02 -1.22 1.63
CA LYS A 128 3.00 -2.15 2.16
C LYS A 128 1.57 -1.69 1.86
N ALA A 129 1.29 -0.40 2.00
CA ALA A 129 -0.02 0.17 1.75
C ALA A 129 -0.36 0.33 0.25
N ARG A 130 0.63 0.22 -0.64
CA ARG A 130 0.44 0.20 -2.11
C ARG A 130 0.18 -1.18 -2.65
N LEU A 131 0.62 -2.22 -1.95
CA LEU A 131 0.22 -3.57 -2.30
C LEU A 131 -1.31 -3.62 -2.19
N PRO A 132 -2.03 -4.11 -3.20
CA PRO A 132 -3.45 -4.32 -3.08
C PRO A 132 -3.61 -5.23 -1.86
N MET A 133 -4.12 -4.67 -0.77
CA MET A 133 -4.59 -5.45 0.36
C MET A 133 -5.62 -6.39 -0.24
N GLY A 134 -5.19 -7.62 -0.53
CA GLY A 134 -6.07 -8.68 -0.96
C GLY A 134 -7.04 -8.88 0.17
N ASP A 135 -8.21 -8.27 0.04
CA ASP A 135 -9.40 -8.47 0.87
C ASP A 135 -9.08 -8.78 2.34
N GLU A 136 -8.51 -7.81 3.08
CA GLU A 136 -8.28 -7.90 4.54
C GLU A 136 -9.61 -7.84 5.34
N SER A 137 -10.75 -8.11 4.70
CA SER A 137 -12.07 -8.23 5.33
C SER A 137 -12.18 -9.40 6.31
N ASP A 138 -11.23 -10.35 6.31
CA ASP A 138 -11.36 -11.62 7.03
C ASP A 138 -10.37 -11.82 8.20
N PHE A 139 -9.52 -10.83 8.51
CA PHE A 139 -8.66 -10.88 9.71
C PHE A 139 -9.29 -10.11 10.88
N SER A 140 -10.52 -10.44 11.24
CA SER A 140 -10.94 -10.32 12.64
C SER A 140 -10.25 -11.43 13.42
N VAL A 141 -9.04 -11.16 13.90
CA VAL A 141 -8.42 -12.00 14.93
C VAL A 141 -9.22 -11.78 16.21
N ASP A 142 -10.23 -12.63 16.40
CA ASP A 142 -10.77 -12.90 17.72
C ASP A 142 -9.59 -13.27 18.62
N SER A 143 -9.20 -12.33 19.47
CA SER A 143 -8.15 -12.49 20.48
C SER A 143 -8.66 -13.34 21.64
N GLN A 144 -9.12 -14.55 21.33
CA GLN A 144 -9.50 -15.58 22.28
C GLN A 144 -9.16 -16.97 21.72
N PHE A 145 -7.88 -17.35 21.69
CA PHE A 145 -7.42 -18.66 22.19
C PHE A 145 -5.91 -18.84 21.97
N ALA A 146 -5.34 -19.67 22.84
CA ALA A 146 -4.08 -20.40 22.70
C ALA A 146 -2.78 -19.66 23.05
N GLU A 147 -2.56 -19.60 24.36
CA GLU A 147 -1.26 -19.92 24.97
C GLU A 147 -0.73 -21.25 24.39
N ILE A 148 0.38 -21.20 23.64
CA ILE A 148 1.19 -22.36 23.25
C ILE A 148 2.68 -21.96 23.40
N PRO A 149 3.54 -22.83 23.99
CA PRO A 149 4.86 -22.43 24.45
C PRO A 149 5.91 -22.37 23.34
N ALA A 150 6.98 -21.65 23.66
CA ALA A 150 8.16 -21.39 22.85
C ALA A 150 8.73 -22.62 22.14
N ALA A 151 8.93 -22.49 20.82
CA ALA A 151 9.84 -23.34 20.04
C ALA A 151 10.51 -22.51 18.94
N SER A 152 11.79 -22.22 19.19
CA SER A 152 12.91 -22.18 18.24
C SER A 152 12.81 -21.31 16.98
N SER A 153 13.42 -20.13 17.09
CA SER A 153 13.87 -19.30 15.98
C SER A 153 14.89 -20.04 15.10
N PRO A 154 14.80 -19.98 13.76
CA PRO A 154 15.96 -20.18 12.91
C PRO A 154 16.67 -18.83 12.71
N SER A 155 17.73 -18.62 13.49
CA SER A 155 18.76 -17.63 13.24
C SER A 155 19.41 -17.90 11.88
N SER A 156 19.31 -16.94 10.96
CA SER A 156 20.07 -16.93 9.70
C SER A 156 21.32 -16.09 9.89
N ASP A 157 22.31 -16.68 10.56
CA ASP A 157 23.71 -16.29 10.40
C ASP A 157 24.37 -17.26 9.41
N THR A 158 25.39 -16.75 8.71
CA THR A 158 26.43 -17.48 7.95
C THR A 158 26.41 -17.26 6.44
N SER A 159 27.21 -16.28 6.03
CA SER A 159 28.41 -16.46 5.20
C SER A 159 28.35 -17.47 4.04
N SER A 160 28.56 -17.01 2.81
CA SER A 160 29.80 -17.29 2.05
C SER A 160 29.63 -16.87 0.60
N GLN A 161 30.35 -15.81 0.26
CA GLN A 161 30.73 -15.45 -1.09
C GLN A 161 31.51 -16.62 -1.71
N VAL A 162 30.87 -17.38 -2.60
CA VAL A 162 31.55 -18.38 -3.44
C VAL A 162 31.50 -17.90 -4.89
N GLN A 163 32.62 -17.39 -5.37
CA GLN A 163 32.91 -17.30 -6.80
C GLN A 163 33.01 -18.72 -7.37
N PRO A 164 32.38 -19.02 -8.52
CA PRO A 164 32.85 -20.07 -9.40
C PRO A 164 33.78 -19.44 -10.45
N ARG A 165 35.08 -19.66 -10.26
CA ARG A 165 36.06 -19.63 -11.35
C ARG A 165 36.12 -21.06 -11.90
N THR A 166 35.67 -21.25 -13.13
CA THR A 166 36.00 -22.46 -13.90
C THR A 166 36.43 -22.07 -15.31
N GLN A 167 37.67 -22.47 -15.59
CA GLN A 167 38.32 -22.43 -16.89
C GLN A 167 37.68 -23.45 -17.84
N GLY A 168 37.52 -23.03 -19.09
CA GLY A 168 37.95 -23.76 -20.28
C GLY A 168 37.35 -25.14 -20.58
N SER A 169 36.49 -25.19 -21.59
CA SER A 169 36.60 -26.21 -22.64
C SER A 169 36.00 -25.66 -23.93
N THR A 170 36.89 -25.37 -24.87
CA THR A 170 36.62 -25.17 -26.29
C THR A 170 35.85 -26.36 -26.85
N THR A 171 34.57 -26.15 -27.17
CA THR A 171 33.91 -26.89 -28.24
C THR A 171 33.33 -25.82 -29.15
N ALA A 172 33.88 -25.76 -30.36
CA ALA A 172 33.47 -24.82 -31.38
C ALA A 172 32.05 -25.16 -31.81
N GLU A 173 31.07 -24.57 -31.13
CA GLU A 173 29.68 -24.56 -31.57
C GLU A 173 29.36 -23.17 -32.08
N ILE A 174 28.87 -23.14 -33.31
CA ILE A 174 28.65 -21.98 -34.17
C ILE A 174 27.88 -20.91 -33.38
N GLN A 175 28.54 -19.78 -33.09
CA GLN A 175 27.96 -18.61 -32.45
C GLN A 175 26.86 -18.03 -33.33
N LYS A 176 25.64 -18.56 -33.21
CA LYS A 176 24.43 -17.78 -33.46
C LYS A 176 24.39 -16.75 -32.33
N SER A 177 24.44 -15.47 -32.70
CA SER A 177 24.19 -14.40 -31.75
C SER A 177 22.93 -14.74 -30.96
N PRO A 178 22.98 -14.69 -29.61
CA PRO A 178 21.83 -15.05 -28.79
C PRO A 178 20.65 -14.22 -29.27
N SER A 179 19.55 -14.91 -29.61
CA SER A 179 18.34 -14.25 -30.04
C SER A 179 17.97 -13.24 -28.95
N LYS A 180 17.50 -12.04 -29.33
CA LYS A 180 16.97 -11.07 -28.35
C LYS A 180 15.96 -11.72 -27.40
N TRP A 181 15.25 -12.75 -27.87
CA TRP A 181 14.33 -13.55 -27.05
C TRP A 181 15.03 -14.40 -25.99
N ASP A 182 16.23 -14.91 -26.24
CA ASP A 182 17.01 -15.67 -25.26
C ASP A 182 17.57 -14.75 -24.18
N GLU A 183 17.98 -13.54 -24.54
CA GLU A 183 18.39 -12.51 -23.57
C GLU A 183 17.21 -12.07 -22.67
N ILE A 184 16.03 -11.83 -23.26
CA ILE A 184 14.81 -11.52 -22.49
C ILE A 184 14.42 -12.67 -21.56
N ARG A 185 14.53 -13.93 -22.02
CA ARG A 185 14.24 -15.10 -21.20
C ARG A 185 15.23 -15.26 -20.04
N ALA A 186 16.53 -15.07 -20.28
CA ALA A 186 17.56 -15.14 -19.25
C ALA A 186 17.45 -14.01 -18.21
N LEU A 187 17.01 -12.81 -18.63
CA LEU A 187 16.77 -11.70 -17.72
C LEU A 187 15.50 -11.90 -16.89
N ASN A 188 14.43 -12.41 -17.49
CA ASN A 188 13.19 -12.70 -16.76
C ASN A 188 13.35 -13.89 -15.80
N SER A 189 14.06 -14.96 -16.17
CA SER A 189 14.24 -16.11 -15.28
C SER A 189 15.00 -15.78 -13.99
N ASN A 190 15.90 -14.79 -14.04
CA ASN A 190 16.74 -14.43 -12.90
C ASN A 190 16.17 -13.29 -12.03
N LYS A 191 15.16 -12.55 -12.51
CA LYS A 191 14.66 -11.34 -11.82
C LYS A 191 13.15 -11.26 -11.67
N ALA A 192 12.37 -12.12 -12.31
CA ALA A 192 10.92 -12.08 -12.15
C ALA A 192 10.54 -12.69 -10.80
N PRO A 193 9.98 -11.91 -9.85
CA PRO A 193 9.27 -12.51 -8.72
C PRO A 193 8.16 -13.41 -9.28
N VAL A 194 7.94 -14.57 -8.63
CA VAL A 194 6.87 -15.50 -9.00
C VAL A 194 5.58 -14.69 -9.13
N SER A 195 5.04 -14.62 -10.36
CA SER A 195 3.84 -13.82 -10.64
C SER A 195 2.72 -14.26 -9.68
N SER A 196 1.95 -13.32 -9.13
CA SER A 196 0.85 -13.67 -8.20
C SER A 196 -0.14 -14.66 -8.84
N TRP A 197 -0.28 -14.60 -10.17
CA TRP A 197 -1.05 -15.54 -10.97
C TRP A 197 -0.47 -16.96 -10.97
N ASP A 198 0.85 -17.08 -10.94
CA ASP A 198 1.54 -18.37 -10.93
C ASP A 198 1.49 -19.01 -9.53
N ALA A 199 1.59 -18.19 -8.48
CA ALA A 199 1.36 -18.62 -7.10
C ALA A 199 -0.08 -19.13 -6.89
N LEU A 200 -1.07 -18.47 -7.48
CA LEU A 200 -2.46 -18.91 -7.43
C LEU A 200 -2.66 -20.25 -8.15
N ARG A 201 -2.04 -20.41 -9.33
CA ARG A 201 -2.10 -21.65 -10.11
C ARG A 201 -1.43 -22.81 -9.38
N GLN A 202 -0.23 -22.59 -8.83
CA GLN A 202 0.45 -23.58 -7.99
C GLN A 202 -0.40 -23.99 -6.79
N LYS A 203 -1.06 -23.05 -6.12
CA LYS A 203 -1.95 -23.36 -4.99
C LYS A 203 -3.12 -24.25 -5.44
N HIS A 204 -3.68 -23.97 -6.60
CA HIS A 204 -4.78 -24.76 -7.18
C HIS A 204 -4.32 -26.16 -7.62
N GLU A 205 -3.17 -26.26 -8.28
CA GLU A 205 -2.59 -27.55 -8.69
C GLU A 205 -2.21 -28.40 -7.48
N ARG A 206 -1.61 -27.80 -6.45
CA ARG A 206 -1.23 -28.51 -5.21
C ARG A 206 -2.44 -28.99 -4.41
N ALA A 207 -3.57 -28.29 -4.50
CA ALA A 207 -4.83 -28.72 -3.91
C ALA A 207 -5.53 -29.83 -4.71
N GLN A 208 -5.23 -29.96 -6.01
CA GLN A 208 -5.84 -30.94 -6.90
C GLN A 208 -5.07 -32.25 -7.03
N ILE A 209 -3.84 -32.34 -6.53
CA ILE A 209 -3.12 -33.62 -6.47
C ILE A 209 -3.54 -34.33 -5.18
N PRO A 210 -4.46 -35.33 -5.24
CA PRO A 210 -4.72 -36.18 -4.08
C PRO A 210 -3.40 -36.85 -3.71
N ALA A 211 -2.94 -36.61 -2.48
CA ALA A 211 -1.84 -37.39 -1.90
C ALA A 211 -2.19 -38.86 -2.11
N SER A 212 -1.39 -39.55 -2.92
CA SER A 212 -1.59 -40.95 -3.27
C SER A 212 -1.30 -41.79 -2.03
N THR A 213 -2.23 -41.83 -1.11
CA THR A 213 -2.29 -42.78 -0.01
C THR A 213 -3.70 -43.35 -0.05
N GLY A 214 -3.78 -44.55 -0.62
CA GLY A 214 -5.02 -45.12 -1.14
C GLY A 214 -6.14 -45.20 -0.12
N THR A 215 -7.24 -44.53 -0.42
CA THR A 215 -8.61 -44.97 -0.17
C THR A 215 -9.49 -44.13 -1.11
N PRO A 216 -10.22 -44.72 -2.07
CA PRO A 216 -11.13 -43.96 -2.90
C PRO A 216 -12.22 -43.34 -2.01
N PRO A 217 -12.38 -42.00 -2.00
CA PRO A 217 -13.48 -41.38 -1.30
C PRO A 217 -14.81 -41.80 -1.95
N PRO A 218 -15.88 -42.00 -1.17
CA PRO A 218 -17.18 -42.36 -1.70
C PRO A 218 -17.65 -41.26 -2.66
N PRO A 219 -18.34 -41.62 -3.77
CA PRO A 219 -18.90 -40.65 -4.71
C PRO A 219 -19.83 -39.72 -3.92
N GLN A 220 -19.51 -38.43 -3.88
CA GLN A 220 -20.38 -37.40 -3.32
C GLN A 220 -21.29 -36.90 -4.45
N PRO A 221 -22.56 -37.36 -4.53
CA PRO A 221 -23.47 -37.01 -5.61
C PRO A 221 -23.81 -35.51 -5.65
N ASP A 222 -23.64 -34.79 -4.54
CA ASP A 222 -24.13 -33.41 -4.41
C ASP A 222 -23.22 -32.38 -5.12
N ARG A 223 -21.91 -32.65 -5.22
CA ARG A 223 -20.96 -31.69 -5.86
C ARG A 223 -21.09 -31.60 -7.37
N ASP A 224 -21.46 -32.71 -8.02
CA ASP A 224 -21.64 -32.73 -9.47
C ASP A 224 -22.95 -32.06 -9.88
N VAL A 225 -23.97 -32.11 -9.00
CA VAL A 225 -25.25 -31.41 -9.19
C VAL A 225 -25.05 -29.90 -9.10
N ASP A 226 -24.34 -29.40 -8.09
CA ASP A 226 -24.06 -27.97 -7.92
C ASP A 226 -23.25 -27.39 -9.09
N ARG A 227 -22.30 -28.18 -9.63
CA ARG A 227 -21.49 -27.75 -10.78
C ARG A 227 -22.30 -27.70 -12.06
N ALA A 228 -23.17 -28.68 -12.30
CA ALA A 228 -24.04 -28.71 -13.47
C ALA A 228 -25.06 -27.55 -13.44
N GLN A 229 -25.60 -27.23 -12.26
CA GLN A 229 -26.52 -26.12 -12.10
C GLN A 229 -25.84 -24.76 -12.31
N ALA A 230 -24.64 -24.56 -11.72
CA ALA A 230 -23.88 -23.33 -11.93
C ALA A 230 -23.48 -23.10 -13.40
N GLN A 231 -23.17 -24.19 -14.12
CA GLN A 231 -22.88 -24.12 -15.55
C GLN A 231 -24.13 -23.72 -16.37
N ALA A 232 -25.29 -24.28 -16.06
CA ALA A 232 -26.54 -23.96 -16.73
C ALA A 232 -26.98 -22.50 -16.48
N GLU A 233 -26.78 -21.99 -15.27
CA GLU A 233 -27.06 -20.58 -14.94
C GLU A 233 -26.14 -19.62 -15.69
N PHE A 234 -24.86 -19.97 -15.83
CA PHE A 234 -23.91 -19.18 -16.62
C PHE A 234 -24.29 -19.15 -18.10
N ASP A 235 -24.58 -20.30 -18.69
CA ASP A 235 -24.98 -20.39 -20.09
C ASP A 235 -26.29 -19.63 -20.35
N ALA A 236 -27.27 -19.71 -19.43
CA ALA A 236 -28.52 -18.95 -19.52
C ALA A 236 -28.30 -17.42 -19.48
N MET A 237 -27.34 -16.95 -18.69
CA MET A 237 -26.99 -15.53 -18.64
C MET A 237 -26.36 -15.04 -19.95
N VAL A 238 -25.49 -15.84 -20.55
CA VAL A 238 -24.83 -15.52 -21.83
C VAL A 238 -25.82 -15.57 -23.01
N GLU A 239 -26.74 -16.54 -23.03
CA GLU A 239 -27.81 -16.62 -24.03
C GLU A 239 -28.74 -15.40 -23.96
N LYS A 240 -29.04 -14.94 -22.75
CA LYS A 240 -29.84 -13.73 -22.51
C LYS A 240 -29.16 -12.48 -23.05
N GLU A 241 -27.85 -12.32 -22.88
CA GLU A 241 -27.10 -11.22 -23.50
C GLU A 241 -27.10 -11.29 -25.03
N ARG A 242 -27.03 -12.50 -25.61
CA ARG A 242 -27.08 -12.69 -27.08
C ARG A 242 -28.44 -12.34 -27.68
N ASN A 243 -29.53 -12.57 -26.94
CA ASN A 243 -30.90 -12.32 -27.39
C ASN A 243 -31.40 -10.87 -27.15
N MET A 244 -30.56 -9.98 -26.59
CA MET A 244 -30.90 -8.56 -26.36
C MET A 244 -30.52 -7.62 -27.52
N LYS A 245 -30.29 -8.17 -28.72
CA LYS A 245 -30.11 -7.41 -29.97
C LYS A 245 -31.34 -7.50 -30.85
#